data_AF-A0A1I1SQL6-F1
#
_entry.id   AF-A0A1I1SQL6-F1
#
_cell.length_a   1.000
_cell.length_b   1.000
_cell.length_c   1.000
_cell.angle_alpha   90.00
_cell.angle_beta   90.00
_cell.angle_gamma   90.00
#
_symmetry.space_group_name_H-M   'P 1'
#
loop_
_entity.id
_entity.type
_entity.pdbx_description
1 polymer ?
#
loop_
_entity_poly.entity_id
_entity_poly.type
_entity_poly.pdbx_seq_one_letter_code
_entity_poly.pdbx_strand_id
1 'polypeptide(L)'
;MVTNVRAGDPEISYPRYIAGEGAGPPEDCGGIPGFYDLLKARNEPENPDHAEAVQYLDDYDPDVIEELPIKYALGRIAARRNAAKARINK
;
A
#
# COMPACT_ATOMS: atom_id res chain seq x y z
N MET A 1 -8.26 0.12 13.81
CA MET A 1 -8.79 1.15 14.73
C MET A 1 -9.44 2.25 13.91
N VAL A 2 -10.66 2.67 14.26
CA VAL A 2 -11.38 3.74 13.53
C VAL A 2 -11.25 5.03 14.33
N THR A 3 -10.84 6.12 13.68
CA THR A 3 -10.43 7.36 14.37
C THR A 3 -11.34 8.57 14.13
N ASN A 4 -12.07 8.63 13.00
CA ASN A 4 -12.92 9.78 12.65
C ASN A 4 -14.18 9.34 11.91
N VAL A 5 -15.23 8.99 12.66
CA VAL A 5 -16.53 8.61 12.11
C VAL A 5 -17.37 9.87 11.90
N ARG A 6 -17.85 10.06 10.67
CA ARG A 6 -18.69 11.19 10.28
C ARG A 6 -19.60 10.80 9.13
N ALA A 7 -20.62 11.62 8.87
CA ALA A 7 -21.38 11.52 7.65
C ALA A 7 -20.46 11.67 6.43
N GLY A 8 -20.73 10.88 5.38
CA GLY A 8 -20.03 11.00 4.11
C GLY A 8 -20.33 12.36 3.46
N ASP A 9 -19.31 12.95 2.86
CA ASP A 9 -19.46 14.18 2.10
C ASP A 9 -20.02 13.87 0.70
N PRO A 10 -21.17 14.45 0.28
CA PRO A 10 -21.79 14.13 -1.01
C PRO A 10 -20.95 14.57 -2.22
N GLU A 11 -20.03 15.53 -2.06
CA GLU A 11 -19.16 16.01 -3.15
C GLU A 11 -17.88 15.17 -3.30
N ILE A 12 -17.59 14.32 -2.31
CA ILE A 12 -16.38 13.48 -2.29
C ILE A 12 -16.72 12.07 -2.78
N SER A 13 -15.90 11.57 -3.71
CA SER A 13 -15.96 10.17 -4.14
C SER A 13 -15.16 9.26 -3.20
N TYR A 14 -15.73 8.11 -2.85
CA TYR A 14 -15.14 7.14 -1.93
C TYR A 14 -15.01 5.74 -2.57
N PRO A 15 -13.98 4.94 -2.20
CA PRO A 15 -12.91 5.24 -1.25
C PRO A 15 -11.88 6.23 -1.82
N ARG A 16 -11.09 6.87 -0.95
CA ARG A 16 -10.00 7.77 -1.35
C ARG A 16 -8.79 7.62 -0.42
N TYR A 17 -7.61 7.82 -0.99
CA TYR A 17 -6.37 7.94 -0.22
C TYR A 17 -6.33 9.32 0.45
N ILE A 18 -5.87 9.36 1.70
CA ILE A 18 -5.72 10.60 2.48
C ILE A 18 -4.25 10.85 2.78
N ALA A 19 -3.59 9.88 3.41
CA ALA A 19 -2.18 9.89 3.76
C ALA A 19 -1.73 8.46 4.09
N GLY A 20 -0.42 8.26 4.18
CA GLY A 20 0.25 7.03 4.58
C GLY A 20 1.76 7.24 4.59
N GLU A 21 2.48 6.27 5.13
CA GLU A 21 3.94 6.29 5.25
C GLU A 21 4.50 4.89 5.03
N GLY A 22 5.72 4.81 4.50
CA GLY A 22 6.42 3.57 4.21
C GLY A 22 5.80 2.74 3.08
N ALA A 23 6.60 1.84 2.52
CA ALA A 23 6.12 0.79 1.65
C ALA A 23 5.47 -0.33 2.48
N GLY A 24 4.48 -1.00 1.90
CA GLY A 24 4.00 -2.27 2.46
C GLY A 24 5.10 -3.34 2.38
N PRO A 25 5.07 -4.39 3.23
CA PRO A 25 5.92 -5.55 3.05
C PRO A 25 5.75 -6.14 1.63
N PRO A 26 6.84 -6.55 0.95
CA PRO A 26 6.74 -7.22 -0.34
C PRO A 26 5.82 -8.46 -0.28
N GLU A 27 5.18 -8.79 -1.41
CA GLU A 27 4.39 -10.01 -1.49
C GLU A 27 5.28 -11.23 -1.22
N ASP A 28 4.73 -12.24 -0.54
CA ASP A 28 5.42 -13.50 -0.23
C ASP A 28 6.72 -13.38 0.57
N CYS A 29 6.94 -12.27 1.29
CA CYS A 29 8.10 -12.05 2.17
C CYS A 29 8.11 -12.89 3.47
N GLY A 30 7.20 -13.86 3.64
CA GLY A 30 7.09 -14.62 4.89
C GLY A 30 6.34 -13.89 6.02
N GLY A 31 5.57 -12.86 5.69
CA GLY A 31 4.81 -12.06 6.65
C GLY A 31 5.68 -11.07 7.42
N ILE A 32 5.16 -10.53 8.53
CA ILE A 32 5.87 -9.50 9.30
C ILE A 32 7.26 -9.94 9.78
N PRO A 33 7.47 -11.16 10.32
CA PRO A 33 8.81 -11.60 10.71
C PRO A 33 9.77 -11.66 9.52
N GLY A 34 9.36 -12.31 8.42
CA GLY A 34 10.22 -12.46 7.24
C GLY A 34 10.54 -11.12 6.57
N PHE A 35 9.63 -10.15 6.62
CA PHE A 35 9.92 -8.79 6.17
C PHE A 35 11.09 -8.15 6.95
N TYR A 36 11.07 -8.23 8.28
CA TYR A 36 12.16 -7.67 9.08
C TYR A 36 13.46 -8.46 8.92
N ASP A 37 13.39 -9.78 8.75
CA ASP A 37 14.56 -10.61 8.46
C ASP A 37 15.20 -10.22 7.12
N LEU A 38 14.40 -9.98 6.07
CA LEU A 38 14.87 -9.48 4.77
C LEU A 38 15.52 -8.11 4.89
N LEU A 39 14.89 -7.16 5.60
CA LEU A 39 15.47 -5.83 5.82
C LEU A 39 16.80 -5.91 6.58
N LYS A 40 16.87 -6.78 7.59
CA LYS A 40 18.09 -7.01 8.35
C LYS A 40 19.19 -7.58 7.47
N ALA A 41 18.92 -8.66 6.73
CA ALA A 41 19.87 -9.28 5.83
C ALA A 41 20.37 -8.29 4.76
N ARG A 42 19.49 -7.46 4.20
CA ARG A 42 19.88 -6.41 3.24
C ARG A 42 20.81 -5.37 3.86
N ASN A 43 20.67 -5.03 5.13
CA ASN A 43 21.45 -3.97 5.78
C ASN A 43 22.75 -4.46 6.45
N GLU A 44 22.97 -5.77 6.55
CA GLU A 44 24.13 -6.41 7.18
C GLU A 44 24.98 -7.15 6.12
N PRO A 45 26.06 -6.54 5.57
CA PRO A 45 26.86 -7.16 4.51
C PRO A 45 27.51 -8.50 4.87
N GLU A 46 27.76 -8.75 6.16
CA GLU A 46 28.28 -10.01 6.69
C GLU A 46 27.23 -11.11 6.87
N ASN A 47 25.94 -10.77 6.71
CA ASN A 47 24.86 -11.74 6.82
C ASN A 47 24.95 -12.74 5.66
N PRO A 48 24.87 -14.06 5.92
CA PRO A 48 24.94 -15.07 4.86
C PRO A 48 23.89 -14.89 3.76
N ASP A 49 22.74 -14.29 4.10
CA ASP A 49 21.61 -14.10 3.20
C ASP A 49 21.61 -12.70 2.55
N HIS A 50 22.65 -11.87 2.78
CA HIS A 50 22.71 -10.48 2.30
C HIS A 50 22.55 -10.37 0.78
N ALA A 51 23.28 -11.20 0.03
CA ALA A 51 23.23 -11.18 -1.44
C ALA A 51 21.84 -11.54 -1.97
N GLU A 52 21.17 -12.51 -1.35
CA GLU A 52 19.80 -12.90 -1.70
C GLU A 52 18.80 -11.79 -1.34
N ALA A 53 18.93 -11.19 -0.17
CA ALA A 53 18.05 -10.10 0.28
C ALA A 53 18.18 -8.84 -0.61
N VAL A 54 19.39 -8.46 -1.01
CA VAL A 54 19.62 -7.35 -1.96
C VAL A 54 18.98 -7.66 -3.30
N GLN A 55 19.15 -8.88 -3.83
CA GLN A 55 18.55 -9.28 -5.09
C GLN A 55 17.01 -9.32 -5.01
N TYR A 56 16.47 -9.83 -3.91
CA TYR A 56 15.03 -9.98 -3.71
C TYR A 56 14.33 -8.62 -3.57
N LEU A 57 14.94 -7.69 -2.81
CA LEU A 57 14.37 -6.37 -2.59
C LEU A 57 14.60 -5.43 -3.78
N ASP A 58 15.69 -5.59 -4.53
CA ASP A 58 16.01 -4.76 -5.72
C ASP A 58 15.82 -3.25 -5.45
N ASP A 59 14.86 -2.61 -6.12
CA ASP A 59 14.54 -1.18 -6.00
C ASP A 59 13.56 -0.84 -4.84
N TYR A 60 13.17 -1.83 -4.05
CA TYR A 60 12.27 -1.67 -2.91
C TYR A 60 12.89 -0.77 -1.83
N ASP A 61 12.23 0.34 -1.54
CA ASP A 61 12.55 1.21 -0.42
C ASP A 61 11.43 1.15 0.65
N PRO A 62 11.69 0.57 1.84
CA PRO A 62 10.69 0.46 2.91
C PRO A 62 10.19 1.82 3.41
N ASP A 63 10.95 2.90 3.21
CA ASP A 63 10.64 4.23 3.71
C ASP A 63 9.84 5.08 2.70
N VAL A 64 9.69 4.59 1.46
CA VAL A 64 9.00 5.32 0.37
C VAL A 64 7.61 4.75 0.12
N ILE A 65 6.60 5.63 0.16
CA ILE A 65 5.23 5.29 -0.25
C ILE A 65 4.94 5.77 -1.67
N GLU A 66 4.56 4.85 -2.55
CA GLU A 66 4.14 5.18 -3.91
C GLU A 66 2.68 5.65 -3.96
N GLU A 67 2.43 6.92 -3.67
CA GLU A 67 1.07 7.45 -3.56
C GLU A 67 0.25 7.41 -4.86
N LEU A 68 0.90 7.62 -6.01
CA LEU A 68 0.21 7.74 -7.31
C LEU A 68 -0.54 6.45 -7.67
N PRO A 69 0.10 5.26 -7.68
CA PRO A 69 -0.61 3.99 -7.89
C PRO A 69 -1.81 3.81 -6.96
N ILE A 70 -1.68 4.16 -5.67
CA ILE A 70 -2.75 4.04 -4.68
C ILE A 70 -3.92 4.96 -5.02
N LYS A 71 -3.65 6.23 -5.32
CA LYS A 71 -4.67 7.22 -5.73
C LYS A 71 -5.41 6.75 -6.98
N TYR A 72 -4.70 6.25 -7.99
CA TYR A 72 -5.32 5.74 -9.21
C TYR A 72 -6.18 4.50 -8.96
N ALA A 73 -5.67 3.53 -8.19
CA ALA A 73 -6.40 2.31 -7.88
C ALA A 73 -7.73 2.61 -7.16
N LEU A 74 -7.68 3.44 -6.11
CA LEU A 74 -8.87 3.84 -5.36
C LEU A 74 -9.81 4.70 -6.20
N GLY A 75 -9.28 5.60 -7.02
CA GLY A 75 -10.08 6.41 -7.94
C GLY A 75 -10.89 5.56 -8.92
N ARG A 76 -10.30 4.49 -9.47
CA ARG A 76 -11.03 3.54 -10.34
C ARG A 76 -12.15 2.81 -9.59
N ILE A 77 -11.92 2.42 -8.33
CA ILE A 77 -12.95 1.77 -7.51
C ILE A 77 -14.10 2.73 -7.23
N ALA A 78 -13.78 3.98 -6.86
CA ALA A 78 -14.78 5.01 -6.60
C ALA A 78 -15.63 5.32 -7.86
N ALA A 79 -14.99 5.46 -9.02
CA ALA A 79 -15.68 5.69 -10.30
C ALA A 79 -16.66 4.55 -10.64
N ARG A 80 -16.24 3.29 -10.46
CA ARG A 80 -17.11 2.11 -10.69
C ARG A 80 -18.33 2.12 -9.77
N ARG A 81 -18.15 2.47 -8.49
CA ARG A 81 -19.26 2.55 -7.51
C ARG A 81 -20.24 3.67 -7.86
N ASN A 82 -19.74 4.84 -8.24
CA ASN A 82 -20.59 5.96 -8.64
C ASN A 82 -21.41 5.66 -9.90
N ALA A 83 -20.79 5.00 -10.88
CA ALA A 83 -21.49 4.55 -12.08
C ALA A 83 -22.61 3.54 -11.74
N ALA A 84 -22.36 2.60 -10.84
CA ALA A 84 -23.39 1.66 -10.38
C ALA A 84 -24.54 2.37 -9.65
N LYS A 85 -24.24 3.32 -8.75
CA LYS A 85 -25.24 4.14 -8.05
C LYS A 85 -26.11 4.94 -9.03
N ALA A 86 -25.49 5.56 -10.04
CA ALA A 86 -26.22 6.32 -11.05
C ALA A 86 -27.19 5.45 -11.87
N ARG A 87 -26.86 4.17 -12.09
CA ARG A 87 -27.76 3.22 -12.77
C ARG A 87 -28.94 2.80 -11.91
N ILE A 88 -28.74 2.64 -10.60
CA ILE A 88 -29.81 2.25 -9.66
C ILE A 88 -30.78 3.42 -9.43
N ASN A 89 -30.29 4.65 -9.44
CA ASN A 89 -31.09 5.85 -9.20
C ASN A 89 -31.81 6.38 -10.44
N LYS A 90 -31.73 5.69 -11.58
CA LYS A 90 -32.43 6.00 -12.82
C LYS A 90 -33.67 5.14 -12.95
#